data_AF-A0A8S3DGJ3-F1
#
_entry.id   AF-A0A8S3DGJ3-F1
#
_cell.length_a   1.000
_cell.length_b   1.000
_cell.length_c   1.000
_cell.angle_alpha   90.00
_cell.angle_beta   90.00
_cell.angle_gamma   90.00
#
_symmetry.space_group_name_H-M   'P 1'
#
loop_
_entity.id
_entity.type
_entity.pdbx_description
1 polymer ?
#
loop_
_entity_poly.entity_id
_entity_poly.type
_entity_poly.pdbx_seq_one_letter_code
_entity_poly.pdbx_strand_id
1 'polypeptide(L)'
;FKKSLGFTTSDGNFHLRFGHRKLLEHLLSLVQAKKAVSVKNRESSNNFIENDINKKLIELLKHQTSNLSDGYNVSILIPWIINIFQNLKTTKNKYSYDIHIQQFALLIYILGGRNCYEFLRLNLSGSLPHISNMESLIRNQEMRMTESELQFQLIKEHLKSNKCNYVFIVEDATSSICRIDYDATSNSFIGFSSPLIDGVPQSNFFQTENFEQLELWFNEIDKAKFINLYMLKSLVLSDPPFILAAYGSNNKAKAIEILKRWLFIYHQSLIQDIHVIDIFHIKIPKQWSWFFMEEQEILFFMQDGIHIATKFRNRLLSETAHMKIGSYSIDIQDVFDLIDFESKIEHNLIKCDIDPKDRQNFASCLRISSKDVLNLLEKNEKATGTYVYLSLLRSIIAGFIERSTTVEERLFHVWTVIFTCRFWFSWIQYLEPENDNNNSETLSDLKKSTFITKPTF
;
A
#
# COMPACT_ATOMS: atom_id res chain seq x y z
N PHE A 1 -5.39 10.57 -5.94
CA PHE A 1 -6.71 10.48 -6.59
C PHE A 1 -6.65 9.53 -7.78
N LYS A 2 -7.09 8.27 -7.63
CA LYS A 2 -7.24 7.33 -8.76
C LYS A 2 -8.39 7.83 -9.63
N LYS A 3 -8.15 8.13 -10.92
CA LYS A 3 -9.23 8.40 -11.87
C LYS A 3 -9.96 7.08 -12.16
N SER A 4 -11.00 6.77 -11.39
CA SER A 4 -11.86 5.62 -11.66
C SER A 4 -12.68 5.87 -12.93
N LEU A 5 -12.89 4.80 -13.71
CA LEU A 5 -13.67 4.77 -14.97
C LEU A 5 -15.14 5.20 -14.76
N GLY A 6 -15.64 5.00 -13.53
CA GLY A 6 -16.97 5.36 -13.08
C GLY A 6 -17.06 5.36 -11.56
N PHE A 7 -18.26 5.55 -11.03
CA PHE A 7 -18.59 5.42 -9.61
C PHE A 7 -19.89 4.64 -9.43
N THR A 8 -19.98 3.87 -8.35
CA THR A 8 -21.22 3.17 -7.98
C THR A 8 -22.01 4.04 -7.02
N THR A 9 -23.30 4.25 -7.29
CA THR A 9 -24.22 4.94 -6.38
C THR A 9 -24.70 3.99 -5.28
N SER A 10 -25.26 4.56 -4.21
CA SER A 10 -25.70 3.81 -3.02
C SER A 10 -26.83 2.82 -3.27
N ASP A 11 -27.52 2.95 -4.40
CA ASP A 11 -28.54 2.02 -4.93
C ASP A 11 -27.93 0.87 -5.76
N GLY A 12 -26.61 0.77 -5.85
CA GLY A 12 -25.89 -0.29 -6.55
C GLY A 12 -25.68 -0.04 -8.05
N ASN A 13 -26.12 1.10 -8.58
CA ASN A 13 -25.97 1.43 -10.00
C ASN A 13 -24.55 1.93 -10.31
N PHE A 14 -23.91 1.38 -11.34
CA PHE A 14 -22.58 1.80 -11.77
C PHE A 14 -22.67 2.88 -12.87
N HIS A 15 -22.20 4.10 -12.56
CA HIS A 15 -22.20 5.24 -13.45
C HIS A 15 -20.82 5.49 -14.06
N LEU A 16 -20.71 5.28 -15.38
CA LEU A 16 -19.54 5.65 -16.16
C LEU A 16 -19.43 7.18 -16.31
N ARG A 17 -18.21 7.72 -16.26
CA ARG A 17 -17.97 9.15 -16.51
C ARG A 17 -18.48 9.53 -17.91
N PHE A 18 -19.09 10.72 -18.03
CA PHE A 18 -19.86 11.17 -19.20
C PHE A 18 -19.19 10.94 -20.56
N GLY A 19 -17.87 11.17 -20.67
CA GLY A 19 -17.11 10.92 -21.91
C GLY A 19 -17.05 9.43 -22.31
N HIS A 20 -16.90 8.52 -21.35
CA HIS A 20 -16.89 7.08 -21.58
C HIS A 20 -18.29 6.54 -21.84
N ARG A 21 -19.32 7.12 -21.19
CA ARG A 21 -20.72 6.79 -21.40
C ARG A 21 -21.18 7.06 -22.83
N LYS A 22 -20.90 8.24 -23.39
CA LYS A 22 -21.24 8.56 -24.79
C LYS A 22 -20.57 7.61 -25.78
N LEU A 23 -19.30 7.25 -25.53
CA LEU A 23 -18.58 6.29 -26.35
C LEU A 23 -19.25 4.91 -26.31
N LEU A 24 -19.62 4.43 -25.13
CA LEU A 24 -20.26 3.12 -24.95
C LEU A 24 -21.69 3.08 -25.53
N GLU A 25 -22.48 4.14 -25.34
CA GLU A 25 -23.81 4.29 -25.94
C GLU A 25 -23.74 4.31 -27.47
N HIS A 26 -22.71 4.96 -28.04
CA HIS A 26 -22.48 4.98 -29.49
C HIS A 26 -22.02 3.60 -30.01
N LEU A 27 -21.19 2.90 -29.25
CA LEU A 27 -20.73 1.55 -29.59
C LEU A 27 -21.90 0.54 -29.53
N LEU A 28 -22.78 0.69 -28.53
CA LEU A 28 -24.01 -0.09 -28.41
C LEU A 28 -24.99 0.17 -29.56
N SER A 29 -25.19 1.43 -29.95
CA SER A 29 -26.08 1.77 -31.07
C SER A 29 -25.56 1.21 -32.40
N LEU A 30 -24.24 1.21 -32.63
CA LEU A 30 -23.61 0.59 -33.79
C LEU A 30 -23.75 -0.94 -33.82
N VAL A 31 -23.57 -1.60 -32.67
CA VAL A 31 -23.76 -3.05 -32.55
C VAL A 31 -25.23 -3.44 -32.77
N GLN A 32 -26.16 -2.65 -32.23
CA GLN A 32 -27.61 -2.84 -32.44
C GLN A 32 -28.01 -2.62 -33.90
N ALA A 33 -27.47 -1.60 -34.56
CA ALA A 33 -27.69 -1.35 -35.99
C ALA A 33 -27.22 -2.54 -36.86
N LYS A 34 -26.05 -3.13 -36.54
CA LYS A 34 -25.56 -4.31 -37.27
C LYS A 34 -26.41 -5.57 -37.05
N LYS A 35 -26.91 -5.79 -35.82
CA LYS A 35 -27.87 -6.88 -35.54
C LYS A 35 -29.15 -6.72 -36.38
N ALA A 36 -29.70 -5.50 -36.45
CA ALA A 36 -30.90 -5.21 -37.24
C ALA A 36 -30.69 -5.43 -38.75
N VAL A 37 -29.50 -5.15 -39.28
CA VAL A 37 -29.13 -5.41 -40.68
C VAL A 37 -28.93 -6.92 -40.94
N SER A 38 -28.37 -7.68 -40.00
CA SER A 38 -28.21 -9.15 -40.15
C SER A 38 -29.54 -9.92 -40.17
N VAL A 39 -30.60 -9.36 -39.57
CA VAL A 39 -31.96 -9.94 -39.58
C VAL A 39 -32.68 -9.65 -40.91
N LYS A 40 -32.34 -8.55 -41.60
CA LYS A 40 -32.93 -8.20 -42.90
C LYS A 40 -32.22 -8.84 -44.11
N ASN A 41 -30.92 -9.15 -44.01
CA ASN A 41 -30.12 -9.64 -45.15
C ASN A 41 -29.95 -11.17 -45.22
N ARG A 42 -30.97 -11.94 -44.83
CA ARG A 42 -31.02 -13.37 -45.22
C ARG A 42 -31.35 -13.58 -46.70
N GLU A 43 -31.69 -12.52 -47.42
CA GLU A 43 -31.88 -12.52 -48.86
C GLU A 43 -31.01 -11.41 -49.48
N SER A 44 -30.07 -11.81 -50.35
CA SER A 44 -29.18 -11.00 -51.20
C SER A 44 -27.82 -10.47 -50.65
N SER A 45 -26.76 -10.99 -51.30
CA SER A 45 -25.38 -10.49 -51.48
C SER A 45 -24.66 -9.75 -50.33
N ASN A 46 -24.09 -10.51 -49.40
CA ASN A 46 -23.36 -10.03 -48.22
C ASN A 46 -21.94 -9.42 -48.42
N ASN A 47 -21.36 -9.41 -49.63
CA ASN A 47 -19.93 -9.07 -49.76
C ASN A 47 -19.61 -7.61 -50.12
N PHE A 48 -20.55 -6.83 -50.67
CA PHE A 48 -20.23 -5.47 -51.16
C PHE A 48 -20.54 -4.36 -50.13
N ILE A 49 -21.62 -4.51 -49.34
CA ILE A 49 -22.06 -3.50 -48.36
C ILE A 49 -21.20 -3.52 -47.09
N GLU A 50 -20.64 -4.68 -46.72
CA GLU A 50 -19.86 -4.82 -45.50
C GLU A 50 -18.48 -4.12 -45.59
N ASN A 51 -17.91 -3.97 -46.78
CA ASN A 51 -16.64 -3.27 -46.98
C ASN A 51 -16.79 -1.74 -46.91
N ASP A 52 -17.95 -1.19 -47.32
CA ASP A 52 -18.17 0.25 -47.36
C ASP A 52 -18.48 0.84 -45.98
N ILE A 53 -19.22 0.09 -45.14
CA ILE A 53 -19.49 0.48 -43.74
C ILE A 53 -18.21 0.42 -42.90
N ASN A 54 -17.40 -0.62 -43.05
CA ASN A 54 -16.14 -0.74 -42.32
C ASN A 54 -15.14 0.36 -42.73
N LYS A 55 -15.08 0.72 -44.02
CA LYS A 55 -14.27 1.87 -44.48
C LYS A 55 -14.76 3.19 -43.90
N LYS A 56 -16.07 3.47 -43.94
CA LYS A 56 -16.65 4.69 -43.38
C LYS A 56 -16.46 4.78 -41.87
N LEU A 57 -16.54 3.67 -41.14
CA LEU A 57 -16.31 3.64 -39.69
C LEU A 57 -14.84 3.90 -39.33
N ILE A 58 -13.91 3.33 -40.11
CA ILE A 58 -12.47 3.57 -39.97
C ILE A 58 -12.14 5.03 -40.30
N GLU A 59 -12.74 5.62 -41.34
CA GLU A 59 -12.58 7.03 -41.66
C GLU A 59 -13.17 7.95 -40.59
N LEU A 60 -14.36 7.65 -40.05
CA LEU A 60 -14.97 8.42 -38.96
C LEU A 60 -14.13 8.39 -37.68
N LEU A 61 -13.59 7.21 -37.33
CA LEU A 61 -12.71 7.07 -36.17
C LEU A 61 -11.39 7.80 -36.38
N LYS A 62 -10.79 7.73 -37.58
CA LYS A 62 -9.58 8.50 -37.95
C LYS A 62 -9.80 10.01 -37.87
N HIS A 63 -10.96 10.49 -38.32
CA HIS A 63 -11.31 11.91 -38.35
C HIS A 63 -11.64 12.48 -36.97
N GLN A 64 -12.09 11.65 -36.02
CA GLN A 64 -12.27 12.06 -34.63
C GLN A 64 -10.97 12.00 -33.82
N THR A 65 -10.06 11.08 -34.15
CA THR A 65 -8.71 11.07 -33.54
C THR A 65 -7.85 12.27 -33.90
N SER A 66 -7.98 12.82 -35.10
CA SER A 66 -7.24 14.02 -35.51
C SER A 66 -7.73 15.31 -34.81
N ASN A 67 -8.95 15.30 -34.26
CA ASN A 67 -9.54 16.45 -33.56
C ASN A 67 -9.35 16.41 -32.04
N LEU A 68 -8.75 15.34 -31.51
CA LEU A 68 -8.37 15.24 -30.09
C LEU A 68 -6.95 15.78 -29.94
N SER A 69 -6.83 17.11 -29.95
CA SER A 69 -5.65 17.82 -29.47
C SER A 69 -5.56 17.64 -27.96
N ASP A 70 -4.91 16.55 -27.52
CA ASP A 70 -4.18 16.41 -26.25
C ASP A 70 -3.99 14.93 -25.92
N GLY A 71 -2.81 14.37 -26.23
CA GLY A 71 -2.16 13.26 -25.50
C GLY A 71 -2.85 11.89 -25.29
N TYR A 72 -4.13 11.70 -25.64
CA TYR A 72 -4.83 10.44 -25.43
C TYR A 72 -4.60 9.50 -26.62
N ASN A 73 -3.84 8.44 -26.35
CA ASN A 73 -3.48 7.44 -27.34
C ASN A 73 -4.71 6.56 -27.68
N VAL A 74 -5.53 7.00 -28.65
CA VAL A 74 -6.68 6.25 -29.20
C VAL A 74 -6.26 4.98 -29.96
N SER A 75 -4.95 4.69 -29.99
CA SER A 75 -4.30 3.56 -30.65
C SER A 75 -4.98 2.20 -30.44
N ILE A 76 -5.56 1.92 -29.27
CA ILE A 76 -6.10 0.58 -28.97
C ILE A 76 -7.55 0.37 -29.40
N LEU A 77 -8.34 1.46 -29.53
CA LEU A 77 -9.76 1.36 -29.84
C LEU A 77 -10.02 0.87 -31.26
N ILE A 78 -9.22 1.33 -32.23
CA ILE A 78 -9.34 0.92 -33.63
C ILE A 78 -9.03 -0.59 -33.80
N PRO A 79 -7.88 -1.12 -33.34
CA PRO A 79 -7.60 -2.56 -33.35
C PRO A 79 -8.67 -3.38 -32.62
N TRP A 80 -9.17 -2.88 -31.48
CA TRP A 80 -10.20 -3.57 -30.71
C TRP A 80 -11.52 -3.67 -31.47
N ILE A 81 -11.97 -2.57 -32.09
CA ILE A 81 -13.17 -2.55 -32.93
C ILE A 81 -13.02 -3.47 -34.15
N ILE A 82 -11.87 -3.44 -34.83
CA ILE A 82 -11.58 -4.31 -35.97
C ILE A 82 -11.66 -5.78 -35.54
N ASN A 83 -11.05 -6.13 -34.40
CA ASN A 83 -11.09 -7.49 -33.86
C ASN A 83 -12.51 -7.96 -33.52
N ILE A 84 -13.35 -7.08 -32.95
CA ILE A 84 -14.77 -7.36 -32.74
C ILE A 84 -15.43 -7.72 -34.07
N PHE A 85 -15.24 -6.89 -35.11
CA PHE A 85 -15.85 -7.16 -36.40
C PHE A 85 -15.35 -8.45 -37.05
N GLN A 86 -14.05 -8.75 -36.95
CA GLN A 86 -13.48 -10.01 -37.44
C GLN A 86 -14.06 -11.22 -36.71
N ASN A 87 -14.12 -11.17 -35.38
CA ASN A 87 -14.69 -12.25 -34.58
C ASN A 87 -16.19 -12.42 -34.82
N LEU A 88 -16.95 -11.34 -35.02
CA LEU A 88 -18.38 -11.44 -35.35
C LEU A 88 -18.64 -12.11 -36.72
N LYS A 89 -17.65 -12.19 -37.62
CA LYS A 89 -17.75 -12.94 -38.88
C LYS A 89 -17.47 -14.44 -38.71
N THR A 90 -16.92 -14.87 -37.57
CA THR A 90 -16.57 -16.26 -37.31
C THR A 90 -17.49 -16.87 -36.24
N THR A 91 -17.46 -18.19 -36.12
CA THR A 91 -18.13 -18.89 -35.02
C THR A 91 -17.42 -18.61 -33.70
N LYS A 92 -18.15 -18.56 -32.57
CA LYS A 92 -17.60 -18.28 -31.22
C LYS A 92 -16.34 -19.09 -30.87
N ASN A 93 -16.25 -20.33 -31.33
CA ASN A 93 -15.10 -21.22 -31.07
C ASN A 93 -13.83 -20.86 -31.87
N LYS A 94 -13.92 -19.91 -32.80
CA LYS A 94 -12.83 -19.43 -33.67
C LYS A 94 -12.46 -17.98 -33.41
N TYR A 95 -12.89 -17.43 -32.27
CA TYR A 95 -12.50 -16.07 -31.90
C TYR A 95 -10.99 -16.04 -31.64
N SER A 96 -10.31 -15.14 -32.33
CA SER A 96 -8.89 -14.85 -32.13
C SER A 96 -8.75 -13.44 -31.57
N TYR A 97 -7.69 -13.22 -30.80
CA TYR A 97 -7.45 -11.93 -30.18
C TYR A 97 -5.98 -11.58 -30.33
N ASP A 98 -5.73 -10.38 -30.86
CA ASP A 98 -4.41 -9.79 -30.92
C ASP A 98 -3.79 -9.59 -29.53
N ILE A 99 -2.46 -9.58 -29.43
CA ILE A 99 -1.71 -9.44 -28.17
C ILE A 99 -2.08 -8.17 -27.40
N HIS A 100 -2.33 -7.05 -28.10
CA HIS A 100 -2.71 -5.80 -27.44
C HIS A 100 -4.11 -5.89 -26.82
N ILE A 101 -5.02 -6.64 -27.45
CA ILE A 101 -6.36 -6.88 -26.93
C ILE A 101 -6.30 -7.82 -25.73
N GLN A 102 -5.43 -8.83 -25.77
CA GLN A 102 -5.19 -9.72 -24.63
C GLN A 102 -4.62 -8.95 -23.43
N GLN A 103 -3.66 -8.05 -23.63
CA GLN A 103 -3.12 -7.18 -22.58
C GLN A 103 -4.18 -6.23 -22.02
N PHE A 104 -4.99 -5.61 -22.89
CA PHE A 104 -6.09 -4.76 -22.46
C PHE A 104 -7.15 -5.53 -21.67
N ALA A 105 -7.51 -6.72 -22.14
CA ALA A 105 -8.42 -7.63 -21.45
C ALA A 105 -7.88 -8.01 -20.06
N LEU A 106 -6.59 -8.31 -19.96
CA LEU A 106 -5.92 -8.61 -18.70
C LEU A 106 -5.97 -7.42 -17.73
N LEU A 107 -5.74 -6.18 -18.21
CA LEU A 107 -5.87 -4.97 -17.41
C LEU A 107 -7.30 -4.78 -16.88
N ILE A 108 -8.32 -4.98 -17.71
CA ILE A 108 -9.72 -4.95 -17.26
C ILE A 108 -9.98 -6.02 -16.21
N TYR A 109 -9.47 -7.24 -16.43
CA TYR A 109 -9.66 -8.35 -15.51
C TYR A 109 -9.02 -8.08 -14.14
N ILE A 110 -7.78 -7.58 -14.13
CA ILE A 110 -7.03 -7.26 -12.90
C ILE A 110 -7.65 -6.06 -12.17
N LEU A 111 -7.96 -4.97 -12.87
CA LEU A 111 -8.42 -3.72 -12.25
C LEU A 111 -9.92 -3.72 -11.93
N GLY A 112 -10.74 -4.32 -12.79
CA GLY A 112 -12.19 -4.38 -12.66
C GLY A 112 -12.70 -5.64 -11.97
N GLY A 113 -11.87 -6.68 -11.86
CA GLY A 113 -12.22 -7.97 -11.31
C GLY A 113 -13.07 -8.83 -12.26
N ARG A 114 -13.26 -10.09 -11.86
CA ARG A 114 -13.95 -11.12 -12.65
C ARG A 114 -15.36 -10.72 -13.09
N ASN A 115 -16.17 -10.16 -12.19
CA ASN A 115 -17.56 -9.82 -12.49
C ASN A 115 -17.68 -8.68 -13.51
N CYS A 116 -16.86 -7.64 -13.38
CA CYS A 116 -16.82 -6.54 -14.35
C CYS A 116 -16.37 -7.06 -15.73
N TYR A 117 -15.32 -7.88 -15.73
CA TYR A 117 -14.81 -8.48 -16.96
C TYR A 117 -15.85 -9.34 -17.67
N GLU A 118 -16.49 -10.26 -16.95
CA GLU A 118 -17.53 -11.13 -17.51
C GLU A 118 -18.75 -10.34 -17.99
N PHE A 119 -19.17 -9.31 -17.24
CA PHE A 119 -20.23 -8.41 -17.68
C PHE A 119 -19.89 -7.76 -19.02
N LEU A 120 -18.70 -7.18 -19.16
CA LEU A 120 -18.27 -6.57 -20.42
C LEU A 120 -18.18 -7.60 -21.55
N ARG A 121 -17.58 -8.77 -21.29
CA ARG A 121 -17.41 -9.85 -22.26
C ARG A 121 -18.75 -10.36 -22.80
N LEU A 122 -19.74 -10.55 -21.94
CA LEU A 122 -21.06 -11.05 -22.32
C LEU A 122 -21.87 -10.01 -23.11
N ASN A 123 -21.77 -8.73 -22.73
CA ASN A 123 -22.48 -7.64 -23.41
C ASN A 123 -21.82 -7.22 -24.73
N LEU A 124 -20.51 -7.46 -24.89
CA LEU A 124 -19.76 -7.14 -26.10
C LEU A 124 -19.20 -8.43 -26.73
N SER A 125 -20.07 -9.18 -27.40
CA SER A 125 -19.69 -10.46 -28.03
C SER A 125 -18.53 -10.30 -29.02
N GLY A 126 -17.50 -11.14 -28.89
CA GLY A 126 -16.30 -11.11 -29.74
C GLY A 126 -15.25 -10.07 -29.36
N SER A 127 -15.49 -9.28 -28.31
CA SER A 127 -14.60 -8.18 -27.90
C SER A 127 -13.49 -8.57 -26.94
N LEU A 128 -13.76 -9.51 -26.04
CA LEU A 128 -12.83 -9.92 -24.99
C LEU A 128 -12.69 -11.45 -24.98
N PRO A 129 -11.51 -12.01 -24.70
CA PRO A 129 -11.31 -13.46 -24.61
C PRO A 129 -12.11 -14.11 -23.47
N HIS A 130 -12.19 -15.44 -23.48
CA HIS A 130 -12.78 -16.19 -22.38
C HIS A 130 -11.92 -16.10 -21.11
N ILE A 131 -12.53 -16.21 -19.93
CA ILE A 131 -11.82 -16.16 -18.65
C ILE A 131 -10.71 -17.21 -18.53
N SER A 132 -10.93 -18.42 -19.04
CA SER A 132 -9.93 -19.49 -19.06
C SER A 132 -8.67 -19.09 -19.84
N ASN A 133 -8.82 -18.25 -20.87
CA ASN A 133 -7.67 -17.70 -21.60
C ASN A 133 -6.95 -16.65 -20.75
N MET A 134 -7.69 -15.82 -19.98
CA MET A 134 -7.07 -14.87 -19.05
C MET A 134 -6.27 -15.59 -17.97
N GLU A 135 -6.84 -16.63 -17.36
CA GLU A 135 -6.14 -17.45 -16.38
C GLU A 135 -4.90 -18.13 -16.97
N SER A 136 -5.00 -18.65 -18.20
CA SER A 136 -3.86 -19.22 -18.91
C SER A 136 -2.78 -18.17 -19.17
N LEU A 137 -3.16 -16.98 -19.63
CA LEU A 137 -2.23 -15.87 -19.83
C LEU A 137 -1.54 -15.45 -18.53
N ILE A 138 -2.28 -15.38 -17.41
CA ILE A 138 -1.72 -15.09 -16.09
C ILE A 138 -0.75 -16.19 -15.66
N ARG A 139 -1.12 -17.46 -15.81
CA ARG A 139 -0.28 -18.61 -15.44
C ARG A 139 1.00 -18.71 -16.28
N ASN A 140 0.93 -18.31 -17.55
CA ASN A 140 2.04 -18.38 -18.50
C ASN A 140 2.90 -17.10 -18.51
N GLN A 141 2.66 -16.12 -17.64
CA GLN A 141 3.56 -14.98 -17.54
C GLN A 141 4.89 -15.41 -16.92
N GLU A 142 5.99 -14.94 -17.52
CA GLU A 142 7.35 -15.21 -17.04
C GLU A 142 7.59 -14.65 -15.63
N MET A 143 6.85 -13.61 -15.22
CA MET A 143 6.97 -12.95 -13.91
C MET A 143 6.01 -13.54 -12.88
N ARG A 144 6.19 -14.82 -12.53
CA ARG A 144 5.49 -15.43 -11.39
C ARG A 144 6.33 -15.24 -10.13
N MET A 145 5.70 -14.82 -9.04
CA MET A 145 6.33 -14.86 -7.72
C MET A 145 6.17 -16.25 -7.12
N THR A 146 7.26 -16.80 -6.60
CA THR A 146 7.28 -18.02 -5.79
C THR A 146 7.39 -17.64 -4.32
N GLU A 147 6.74 -18.39 -3.44
CA GLU A 147 6.86 -18.16 -1.99
C GLU A 147 8.34 -18.24 -1.56
N SER A 148 8.77 -17.29 -0.73
CA SER A 148 10.11 -17.21 -0.15
C SER A 148 11.25 -17.00 -1.16
N GLU A 149 10.96 -16.80 -2.45
CA GLU A 149 11.96 -16.51 -3.47
C GLU A 149 12.25 -15.00 -3.57
N LEU A 150 13.52 -14.63 -3.45
CA LEU A 150 13.99 -13.24 -3.53
C LEU A 150 14.40 -12.88 -4.96
N GLN A 151 13.63 -12.03 -5.61
CA GLN A 151 13.71 -11.76 -7.06
C GLN A 151 14.68 -10.63 -7.44
N PHE A 152 15.93 -10.69 -7.00
CA PHE A 152 16.91 -9.61 -7.24
C PHE A 152 17.18 -9.35 -8.73
N GLN A 153 17.16 -10.38 -9.57
CA GLN A 153 17.41 -10.24 -11.01
C GLN A 153 16.31 -9.42 -11.71
N LEU A 154 15.05 -9.69 -11.38
CA LEU A 154 13.91 -8.94 -11.94
C LEU A 154 13.94 -7.47 -11.50
N ILE A 155 14.35 -7.21 -10.26
CA ILE A 155 14.50 -5.84 -9.75
C ILE A 155 15.60 -5.10 -10.51
N LYS A 156 16.74 -5.75 -10.75
CA LYS A 156 17.84 -5.15 -11.51
C LYS A 156 17.38 -4.73 -12.91
N GLU A 157 16.58 -5.56 -13.56
CA GLU A 157 16.00 -5.25 -14.88
C GLU A 157 15.00 -4.08 -14.81
N HIS A 158 14.12 -4.09 -13.80
CA HIS A 158 13.18 -2.99 -13.52
C HIS A 158 13.92 -1.66 -13.28
N LEU A 159 14.93 -1.66 -12.42
CA LEU A 159 15.74 -0.50 -12.06
C LEU A 159 16.55 0.05 -13.25
N LYS A 160 17.14 -0.84 -14.07
CA LYS A 160 17.80 -0.46 -15.32
C LYS A 160 16.85 0.24 -16.28
N SER A 161 15.61 -0.26 -16.42
CA SER A 161 14.60 0.37 -17.29
C SER A 161 14.25 1.79 -16.84
N ASN A 162 14.32 2.03 -15.52
CA ASN A 162 14.04 3.32 -14.89
C ASN A 162 15.28 4.21 -14.68
N LYS A 163 16.47 3.77 -15.11
CA LYS A 163 17.75 4.49 -14.96
C LYS A 163 18.04 4.89 -13.51
N CYS A 164 17.72 4.04 -12.55
CA CYS A 164 17.94 4.31 -11.13
C CYS A 164 18.40 3.03 -10.44
N ASN A 165 19.55 3.06 -9.77
CA ASN A 165 20.06 1.92 -9.01
C ASN A 165 19.84 2.08 -7.50
N TYR A 166 19.20 3.18 -7.07
CA TYR A 166 19.02 3.51 -5.65
C TYR A 166 17.61 3.20 -5.16
N VAL A 167 17.51 2.49 -4.04
CA VAL A 167 16.24 1.97 -3.51
C VAL A 167 16.11 2.11 -1.99
N PHE A 168 14.87 2.24 -1.53
CA PHE A 168 14.47 1.94 -0.16
C PHE A 168 13.89 0.54 -0.09
N ILE A 169 14.17 -0.18 1.00
CA ILE A 169 13.50 -1.45 1.32
C ILE A 169 12.48 -1.19 2.43
N VAL A 170 11.28 -1.74 2.25
CA VAL A 170 10.22 -1.75 3.24
C VAL A 170 9.85 -3.20 3.52
N GLU A 171 9.78 -3.55 4.80
CA GLU A 171 9.27 -4.84 5.28
C GLU A 171 7.99 -4.58 6.07
N ASP A 172 6.93 -5.32 5.78
CA ASP A 172 5.72 -5.35 6.58
C ASP A 172 4.99 -6.68 6.43
N ALA A 173 4.16 -7.03 7.41
CA ALA A 173 3.39 -8.26 7.44
C ALA A 173 1.89 -7.98 7.48
N THR A 174 1.14 -8.66 6.61
CA THR A 174 -0.32 -8.58 6.59
C THR A 174 -0.93 -9.90 7.04
N SER A 175 -2.06 -9.86 7.73
CA SER A 175 -2.78 -11.08 8.13
C SER A 175 -3.27 -11.85 6.91
N SER A 176 -3.17 -13.18 6.94
CA SER A 176 -3.67 -14.07 5.90
C SER A 176 -4.73 -15.02 6.44
N ILE A 177 -5.55 -15.55 5.53
CA ILE A 177 -6.43 -16.68 5.84
C ILE A 177 -5.53 -17.92 5.92
N CYS A 178 -5.51 -18.59 7.08
CA CYS A 178 -4.69 -19.77 7.30
C CYS A 178 -5.18 -20.97 6.49
N ARG A 179 -4.76 -21.06 5.23
CA ARG A 179 -5.08 -22.14 4.31
C ARG A 179 -3.80 -22.68 3.69
N ILE A 180 -3.74 -24.00 3.56
CA ILE A 180 -2.69 -24.68 2.81
C ILE A 180 -3.28 -24.99 1.44
N ASP A 181 -2.54 -24.64 0.38
CA ASP A 181 -2.88 -24.99 -0.99
C ASP A 181 -1.68 -25.67 -1.66
N TYR A 182 -1.96 -26.49 -2.67
CA TYR A 182 -0.93 -27.16 -3.46
C TYR A 182 -0.70 -26.39 -4.77
N ASP A 183 0.55 -26.04 -5.03
CA ASP A 183 1.00 -25.46 -6.29
C ASP A 183 1.54 -26.55 -7.21
N ALA A 184 0.72 -26.94 -8.19
CA ALA A 184 1.08 -27.95 -9.18
C ALA A 184 2.26 -27.54 -10.08
N THR A 185 2.61 -26.25 -10.14
CA THR A 185 3.71 -25.78 -11.02
C THR A 185 5.07 -26.02 -10.39
N SER A 186 5.21 -25.70 -9.10
CA SER A 186 6.43 -25.92 -8.32
C SER A 186 6.45 -27.30 -7.63
N ASN A 187 5.35 -28.05 -7.69
CA ASN A 187 5.15 -29.28 -6.90
C ASN A 187 5.38 -29.03 -5.40
N SER A 188 4.82 -27.93 -4.88
CA SER A 188 5.03 -27.53 -3.48
C SER A 188 3.73 -27.15 -2.78
N PHE A 189 3.74 -27.23 -1.45
CA PHE A 189 2.64 -26.78 -0.61
C PHE A 189 2.91 -25.36 -0.11
N ILE A 190 1.92 -24.48 -0.27
CA ILE A 190 1.98 -23.06 0.09
C ILE A 190 1.05 -22.83 1.29
N GLY A 191 1.44 -21.92 2.20
CA GLY A 191 0.59 -21.49 3.32
C GLY A 191 0.99 -22.04 4.69
N PHE A 192 2.06 -22.83 4.75
CA PHE A 192 2.79 -23.08 5.99
C PHE A 192 3.64 -21.87 6.37
N SER A 193 4.00 -21.76 7.65
CA SER A 193 5.02 -20.80 8.07
C SER A 193 6.36 -21.23 7.49
N SER A 194 6.95 -20.40 6.64
CA SER A 194 8.21 -20.71 5.99
C SER A 194 9.34 -20.83 7.02
N PRO A 195 10.16 -21.88 6.98
CA PRO A 195 11.31 -21.99 7.85
C PRO A 195 12.34 -20.92 7.49
N LEU A 196 13.01 -20.41 8.52
CA LEU A 196 14.01 -19.36 8.40
C LEU A 196 15.39 -19.93 8.73
N ILE A 197 16.37 -19.68 7.87
CA ILE A 197 17.80 -19.89 8.17
C ILE A 197 18.44 -18.51 8.29
N ASP A 198 18.97 -18.21 9.47
CA ASP A 198 19.52 -16.87 9.78
C ASP A 198 18.51 -15.74 9.48
N GLY A 199 17.22 -16.02 9.69
CA GLY A 199 16.12 -15.13 9.41
C GLY A 199 15.69 -15.07 7.94
N VAL A 200 16.46 -15.61 6.99
CA VAL A 200 16.11 -15.63 5.57
C VAL A 200 15.15 -16.80 5.29
N PRO A 201 14.01 -16.56 4.63
CA PRO A 201 13.06 -17.64 4.33
C PRO A 201 13.61 -18.59 3.28
N GLN A 202 13.34 -19.88 3.43
CA GLN A 202 13.76 -20.89 2.47
C GLN A 202 12.73 -21.07 1.37
N SER A 203 13.14 -20.88 0.11
CA SER A 203 12.32 -21.18 -1.06
C SER A 203 12.14 -22.67 -1.26
N ASN A 204 10.96 -23.08 -1.75
CA ASN A 204 10.62 -24.46 -2.11
C ASN A 204 10.84 -25.50 -0.99
N PHE A 205 10.80 -25.09 0.29
CA PHE A 205 11.03 -26.01 1.40
C PHE A 205 9.96 -27.12 1.48
N PHE A 206 8.71 -26.77 1.19
CA PHE A 206 7.57 -27.70 1.26
C PHE A 206 7.34 -28.47 -0.05
N GLN A 207 8.42 -28.95 -0.65
CA GLN A 207 8.39 -29.82 -1.83
C GLN A 207 8.72 -31.25 -1.40
N THR A 208 7.80 -32.20 -1.65
CA THR A 208 8.01 -33.61 -1.30
C THR A 208 7.19 -34.52 -2.22
N GLU A 209 7.74 -35.70 -2.49
CA GLU A 209 6.99 -36.82 -3.09
C GLU A 209 6.63 -37.89 -2.04
N ASN A 210 7.06 -37.71 -0.78
CA ASN A 210 6.80 -38.64 0.32
C ASN A 210 5.58 -38.19 1.15
N PHE A 211 4.57 -39.06 1.24
CA PHE A 211 3.36 -38.85 2.05
C PHE A 211 3.64 -38.73 3.55
N GLU A 212 4.58 -39.49 4.11
CA GLU A 212 4.93 -39.42 5.53
C GLU A 212 5.49 -38.03 5.90
N GLN A 213 6.31 -37.47 5.01
CA GLN A 213 6.85 -36.11 5.18
C GLN A 213 5.73 -35.06 5.12
N LEU A 214 4.76 -35.26 4.23
CA LEU A 214 3.59 -34.40 4.12
C LEU A 214 2.74 -34.46 5.39
N GLU A 215 2.46 -35.66 5.89
CA GLU A 215 1.71 -35.88 7.13
C GLU A 215 2.41 -35.20 8.32
N LEU A 216 3.73 -35.32 8.40
CA LEU A 216 4.54 -34.66 9.42
C LEU A 216 4.40 -33.13 9.35
N TRP A 217 4.47 -32.52 8.16
CA TRP A 217 4.26 -31.08 8.02
C TRP A 217 2.87 -30.62 8.46
N PHE A 218 1.82 -31.35 8.09
CA PHE A 218 0.45 -31.01 8.47
C PHE A 218 0.20 -31.11 9.98
N ASN A 219 0.95 -31.97 10.68
CA ASN A 219 0.82 -32.19 12.11
C ASN A 219 1.71 -31.25 12.95
N GLU A 220 2.93 -30.94 12.48
CA GLU A 220 3.94 -30.26 13.28
C GLU A 220 4.17 -28.78 12.92
N ILE A 221 3.84 -28.38 11.69
CA ILE A 221 4.19 -27.04 11.19
C ILE A 221 3.00 -26.11 11.26
N ASP A 222 3.22 -24.96 11.93
CA ASP A 222 2.24 -23.90 12.04
C ASP A 222 1.82 -23.38 10.65
N LYS A 223 0.52 -23.33 10.39
CA LYS A 223 -0.03 -22.57 9.26
C LYS A 223 0.34 -21.10 9.37
N ALA A 224 0.68 -20.47 8.25
CA ALA A 224 0.99 -19.05 8.21
C ALA A 224 -0.25 -18.24 8.61
N LYS A 225 -0.08 -17.35 9.59
CA LYS A 225 -1.11 -16.38 10.00
C LYS A 225 -0.91 -15.02 9.34
N PHE A 226 0.30 -14.79 8.85
CA PHE A 226 0.72 -13.57 8.21
C PHE A 226 1.45 -13.90 6.91
N ILE A 227 1.38 -12.98 5.95
CA ILE A 227 2.27 -12.94 4.80
C ILE A 227 3.20 -11.76 5.05
N ASN A 228 4.49 -12.06 5.20
CA ASN A 228 5.51 -11.03 5.28
C ASN A 228 5.97 -10.66 3.87
N LEU A 229 6.14 -9.36 3.62
CA LEU A 229 6.42 -8.79 2.31
C LEU A 229 7.67 -7.93 2.37
N TYR A 230 8.54 -8.10 1.38
CA TYR A 230 9.63 -7.18 1.09
C TYR A 230 9.26 -6.37 -0.15
N MET A 231 9.23 -5.05 0.00
CA MET A 231 9.02 -4.13 -1.10
C MET A 231 10.24 -3.25 -1.29
N LEU A 232 10.60 -3.02 -2.54
CA LEU A 232 11.60 -2.02 -2.91
C LEU A 232 10.93 -0.85 -3.59
N LYS A 233 11.37 0.34 -3.23
CA LYS A 233 10.91 1.58 -3.85
C LYS A 233 12.13 2.36 -4.35
N SER A 234 12.19 2.56 -5.66
CA SER A 234 13.15 3.47 -6.29
C SER A 234 12.98 4.89 -5.74
N LEU A 235 14.08 5.66 -5.73
CA LEU A 235 14.06 7.11 -5.47
C LEU A 235 13.25 7.91 -6.50
N VAL A 236 12.95 7.33 -7.66
CA VAL A 236 12.08 7.95 -8.66
C VAL A 236 10.63 7.92 -8.16
N LEU A 237 10.09 9.11 -7.84
CA LEU A 237 8.76 9.26 -7.23
C LEU A 237 7.64 8.56 -8.03
N SER A 238 7.70 8.62 -9.36
CA SER A 238 6.70 8.03 -10.26
C SER A 238 6.78 6.51 -10.42
N ASP A 239 7.91 5.89 -10.06
CA ASP A 239 8.12 4.46 -10.26
C ASP A 239 7.26 3.63 -9.29
N PRO A 240 6.46 2.63 -9.71
CA PRO A 240 5.78 1.77 -8.76
C PRO A 240 6.77 1.02 -7.85
N PRO A 241 6.39 0.72 -6.60
CA PRO A 241 7.20 -0.17 -5.77
C PRO A 241 7.17 -1.60 -6.34
N PHE A 242 8.27 -2.32 -6.16
CA PHE A 242 8.47 -3.69 -6.61
C PHE A 242 8.42 -4.64 -5.41
N ILE A 243 7.79 -5.81 -5.53
CA ILE A 243 7.78 -6.83 -4.46
C ILE A 243 8.98 -7.74 -4.67
N LEU A 244 9.96 -7.72 -3.76
CA LEU A 244 11.15 -8.57 -3.83
C LEU A 244 10.85 -10.02 -3.47
N ALA A 245 10.05 -10.23 -2.42
CA ALA A 245 9.67 -11.54 -1.94
C ALA A 245 8.44 -11.44 -1.03
N ALA A 246 7.73 -12.57 -0.92
CA ALA A 246 6.61 -12.76 0.00
C ALA A 246 6.70 -14.16 0.60
N TYR A 247 6.43 -14.31 1.90
CA TYR A 247 6.41 -15.63 2.55
C TYR A 247 5.45 -15.72 3.72
N GLY A 248 4.93 -16.92 3.97
CA GLY A 248 4.12 -17.24 5.12
C GLY A 248 4.91 -17.16 6.42
N SER A 249 4.36 -16.48 7.43
CA SER A 249 4.98 -16.28 8.73
C SER A 249 3.99 -16.44 9.88
N ASN A 250 4.51 -16.84 11.03
CA ASN A 250 3.81 -16.83 12.32
C ASN A 250 4.25 -15.67 13.23
N ASN A 251 5.07 -14.74 12.70
CA ASN A 251 5.61 -13.57 13.39
C ASN A 251 6.40 -13.90 14.68
N LYS A 252 7.05 -15.08 14.73
CA LYS A 252 7.89 -15.51 15.86
C LYS A 252 9.39 -15.24 15.67
N ALA A 253 9.79 -14.58 14.57
CA ALA A 253 11.19 -14.28 14.26
C ALA A 253 11.81 -13.36 15.33
N LYS A 254 13.03 -13.69 15.77
CA LYS A 254 13.77 -12.92 16.77
C LYS A 254 14.42 -11.69 16.12
N ALA A 255 14.67 -10.64 16.91
CA ALA A 255 15.32 -9.41 16.44
C ALA A 255 16.66 -9.68 15.71
N ILE A 256 17.48 -10.61 16.21
CA ILE A 256 18.75 -10.98 15.56
C ILE A 256 18.55 -11.63 14.19
N GLU A 257 17.50 -12.42 14.01
CA GLU A 257 17.16 -13.06 12.72
C GLU A 257 16.68 -11.99 11.72
N ILE A 258 15.90 -11.02 12.19
CA ILE A 258 15.47 -9.87 11.38
C ILE A 258 16.70 -9.09 10.88
N LEU A 259 17.65 -8.77 11.77
CA LEU A 259 18.88 -8.07 11.41
C LEU A 259 19.74 -8.86 10.40
N LYS A 260 19.95 -10.15 10.64
CA LYS A 260 20.69 -11.03 9.72
C LYS A 260 20.04 -11.07 8.35
N ARG A 261 18.71 -11.15 8.29
CA ARG A 261 17.95 -11.09 7.05
C ARG A 261 18.12 -9.76 6.31
N TRP A 262 18.04 -8.63 7.02
CA TRP A 262 18.27 -7.31 6.39
C TRP A 262 19.66 -7.19 5.82
N LEU A 263 20.69 -7.65 6.54
CA LEU A 263 22.07 -7.70 6.06
C LEU A 263 22.21 -8.60 4.83
N PHE A 264 21.53 -9.75 4.81
CA PHE A 264 21.50 -10.63 3.65
C PHE A 264 20.89 -9.93 2.42
N ILE A 265 19.72 -9.31 2.57
CA ILE A 265 19.05 -8.59 1.47
C ILE A 265 19.93 -7.44 0.95
N TYR A 266 20.56 -6.70 1.87
CA TYR A 266 21.50 -5.64 1.52
C TYR A 266 22.69 -6.17 0.70
N HIS A 267 23.35 -7.22 1.18
CA HIS A 267 24.51 -7.81 0.50
C HIS A 267 24.15 -8.37 -0.88
N GLN A 268 23.00 -9.04 -1.00
CA GLN A 268 22.51 -9.54 -2.30
C GLN A 268 22.16 -8.40 -3.26
N SER A 269 21.56 -7.31 -2.76
CA SER A 269 21.32 -6.10 -3.55
C SER A 269 22.64 -5.55 -4.12
N LEU A 270 23.67 -5.41 -3.28
CA LEU A 270 24.99 -4.92 -3.70
C LEU A 270 25.64 -5.78 -4.78
N ILE A 271 25.60 -7.11 -4.65
CA ILE A 271 26.11 -8.04 -5.68
C ILE A 271 25.44 -7.77 -7.04
N GLN A 272 24.18 -7.32 -7.02
CA GLN A 272 23.41 -7.05 -8.21
C GLN A 272 23.53 -5.63 -8.75
N ASP A 273 24.40 -4.79 -8.18
CA ASP A 273 24.53 -3.35 -8.51
C ASP A 273 23.26 -2.57 -8.15
N ILE A 274 22.61 -2.97 -7.06
CA ILE A 274 21.44 -2.30 -6.47
C ILE A 274 21.88 -1.67 -5.15
N HIS A 275 21.89 -0.35 -5.11
CA HIS A 275 22.25 0.43 -3.94
C HIS A 275 21.01 0.68 -3.09
N VAL A 276 20.79 -0.14 -2.09
CA VAL A 276 19.89 0.23 -0.99
C VAL A 276 20.52 1.46 -0.35
N ILE A 277 19.80 2.57 -0.19
CA ILE A 277 20.38 3.84 0.27
C ILE A 277 21.29 3.60 1.47
N ASP A 278 22.58 3.64 1.18
CA ASP A 278 23.68 3.19 2.01
C ASP A 278 24.75 4.26 2.06
N ILE A 279 25.53 4.20 3.14
CA ILE A 279 26.72 5.03 3.37
C ILE A 279 26.39 6.53 3.29
N PHE A 280 25.75 7.01 4.34
CA PHE A 280 25.67 8.44 4.57
C PHE A 280 26.85 8.86 5.44
N HIS A 281 27.72 9.71 4.88
CA HIS A 281 28.79 10.34 5.64
C HIS A 281 28.26 11.63 6.27
N ILE A 282 28.15 11.63 7.59
CA ILE A 282 27.86 12.86 8.35
C ILE A 282 29.12 13.26 9.10
N LYS A 283 29.54 14.51 8.91
CA LYS A 283 30.49 15.13 9.84
C LYS A 283 29.76 15.46 11.13
N ILE A 284 29.86 14.59 12.11
CA ILE A 284 29.26 14.81 13.43
C ILE A 284 30.25 15.64 14.25
N PRO A 285 29.83 16.79 14.81
CA PRO A 285 30.69 17.55 15.70
C PRO A 285 31.11 16.68 16.89
N LYS A 286 32.41 16.58 17.17
CA LYS A 286 32.96 15.76 18.29
C LYS A 286 32.36 16.08 19.66
N GLN A 287 31.81 17.28 19.82
CA GLN A 287 31.13 17.75 21.03
C GLN A 287 29.69 17.19 21.20
N TRP A 288 29.14 16.51 20.20
CA TRP A 288 27.80 15.91 20.25
C TRP A 288 27.84 14.50 20.82
N SER A 289 28.32 14.35 22.06
CA SER A 289 28.35 13.06 22.77
C SER A 289 26.95 12.45 23.02
N TRP A 290 25.89 13.20 22.73
CA TRP A 290 24.49 12.79 22.83
C TRP A 290 23.90 12.28 21.51
N PHE A 291 24.62 12.43 20.39
CA PHE A 291 24.20 11.94 19.08
C PHE A 291 24.69 10.51 18.88
N PHE A 292 23.76 9.60 18.61
CA PHE A 292 24.00 8.16 18.70
C PHE A 292 24.61 7.55 17.43
N MET A 293 24.40 8.18 16.27
CA MET A 293 24.92 7.65 15.01
C MET A 293 26.42 7.88 14.91
N GLU A 294 27.09 6.98 14.21
CA GLU A 294 28.49 7.13 13.81
C GLU A 294 28.63 8.05 12.58
N GLU A 295 29.85 8.51 12.30
CA GLU A 295 30.12 9.35 11.10
C GLU A 295 29.81 8.62 9.79
N GLN A 296 29.84 7.28 9.83
CA GLN A 296 29.50 6.41 8.71
C GLN A 296 28.55 5.30 9.19
N GLU A 297 27.32 5.35 8.70
CA GLU A 297 26.32 4.31 8.91
C GLU A 297 26.14 3.47 7.64
N ILE A 298 26.19 2.15 7.78
CA ILE A 298 26.02 1.22 6.67
C ILE A 298 24.54 1.10 6.29
N LEU A 299 23.64 1.10 7.29
CA LEU A 299 22.20 0.93 7.09
C LEU A 299 21.40 1.89 7.98
N PHE A 300 20.38 2.50 7.40
CA PHE A 300 19.42 3.32 8.12
C PHE A 300 18.12 2.55 8.35
N PHE A 301 17.78 2.35 9.62
CA PHE A 301 16.49 1.80 10.00
C PHE A 301 15.55 2.95 10.39
N MET A 302 14.46 3.08 9.65
CA MET A 302 13.45 4.09 9.91
C MET A 302 12.14 3.42 10.32
N GLN A 303 11.54 3.92 11.40
CA GLN A 303 10.20 3.52 11.79
C GLN A 303 9.18 4.28 10.94
N ASP A 304 8.06 3.63 10.61
CA ASP A 304 6.93 4.29 9.94
C ASP A 304 6.37 5.45 10.78
N GLY A 305 6.37 6.65 10.18
CA GLY A 305 5.83 7.87 10.77
C GLY A 305 4.33 7.79 11.13
N ILE A 306 3.52 7.05 10.34
CA ILE A 306 2.10 6.84 10.65
C ILE A 306 1.96 6.03 11.94
N HIS A 307 2.77 4.99 12.11
CA HIS A 307 2.81 4.22 13.35
C HIS A 307 3.33 5.03 14.55
N ILE A 308 4.28 5.95 14.35
CA ILE A 308 4.71 6.88 15.42
C ILE A 308 3.53 7.78 15.85
N ALA A 309 2.84 8.40 14.89
CA ALA A 309 1.71 9.28 15.16
C ALA A 309 0.56 8.55 15.87
N THR A 310 0.19 7.36 15.40
CA THR A 310 -0.86 6.55 16.02
C THR A 310 -0.48 6.04 17.41
N LYS A 311 0.81 5.74 17.68
CA LYS A 311 1.28 5.43 19.05
C LYS A 311 1.09 6.64 19.98
N PHE A 312 1.44 7.85 19.54
CA PHE A 312 1.20 9.08 20.30
C PHE A 312 -0.29 9.27 20.62
N ARG A 313 -1.17 9.14 19.61
CA ARG A 313 -2.63 9.20 19.82
C ARG A 313 -3.10 8.12 20.80
N ASN A 314 -2.77 6.87 20.56
CA ASN A 314 -3.25 5.75 21.36
C ASN A 314 -2.78 5.84 22.81
N ARG A 315 -1.64 6.48 23.06
CA ARG A 315 -1.16 6.74 24.41
C ARG A 315 -1.99 7.81 25.13
N LEU A 316 -2.41 8.87 24.43
CA LEU A 316 -3.35 9.87 24.97
C LEU A 316 -4.72 9.24 25.30
N LEU A 317 -5.19 8.31 24.47
CA LEU A 317 -6.46 7.60 24.68
C LEU A 317 -6.41 6.46 25.70
N SER A 318 -5.25 6.19 26.28
CA SER A 318 -5.05 5.05 27.17
C SER A 318 -5.54 5.38 28.58
N GLU A 319 -6.53 4.64 29.08
CA GLU A 319 -7.05 4.79 30.46
C GLU A 319 -5.97 4.56 31.54
N THR A 320 -4.94 3.79 31.22
CA THR A 320 -3.83 3.47 32.15
C THR A 320 -2.67 4.48 32.08
N ALA A 321 -2.76 5.52 31.25
CA ALA A 321 -1.67 6.48 31.06
C ALA A 321 -1.96 7.75 31.85
N HIS A 322 -1.03 8.13 32.73
CA HIS A 322 -1.08 9.39 33.47
C HIS A 322 0.13 10.22 33.08
N MET A 323 -0.04 11.05 32.06
CA MET A 323 1.05 11.80 31.46
C MET A 323 1.10 13.23 32.00
N LYS A 324 2.32 13.72 32.25
CA LYS A 324 2.59 15.11 32.64
C LYS A 324 3.81 15.64 31.91
N ILE A 325 3.78 16.90 31.52
CA ILE A 325 4.96 17.65 31.03
C ILE A 325 5.17 18.83 31.98
N GLY A 326 6.25 18.81 32.76
CA GLY A 326 6.45 19.79 33.81
C GLY A 326 5.33 19.72 34.87
N SER A 327 4.76 20.87 35.23
CA SER A 327 3.62 20.94 36.15
C SER A 327 2.27 20.66 35.49
N TYR A 328 2.21 20.47 34.18
CA TYR A 328 0.95 20.36 33.43
C TYR A 328 0.55 18.91 33.20
N SER A 329 -0.74 18.62 33.40
CA SER A 329 -1.33 17.32 33.06
C SER A 329 -1.63 17.25 31.57
N ILE A 330 -1.49 16.05 31.00
CA ILE A 330 -1.98 15.74 29.65
C ILE A 330 -3.17 14.80 29.83
N ASP A 331 -4.34 15.23 29.37
CA ASP A 331 -5.58 14.49 29.53
C ASP A 331 -6.42 14.54 28.25
N ILE A 332 -6.96 13.39 27.86
CA ILE A 332 -7.91 13.33 26.75
C ILE A 332 -9.21 14.08 27.07
N GLN A 333 -9.52 14.25 28.36
CA GLN A 333 -10.69 15.01 28.80
C GLN A 333 -10.69 16.44 28.24
N ASP A 334 -9.51 17.06 28.08
CA ASP A 334 -9.41 18.38 27.46
C ASP A 334 -9.98 18.39 26.02
N VAL A 335 -9.83 17.28 25.28
CA VAL A 335 -10.38 17.13 23.91
C VAL A 335 -11.86 16.75 23.94
N PHE A 336 -12.30 15.96 24.93
CA PHE A 336 -13.73 15.70 25.15
C PHE A 336 -14.48 16.99 25.44
N ASP A 337 -13.93 17.84 26.30
CA ASP A 337 -14.51 19.12 26.67
C ASP A 337 -14.67 20.02 25.44
N LEU A 338 -13.70 20.03 24.52
CA LEU A 338 -13.87 20.74 23.24
C LEU A 338 -15.04 20.20 22.41
N ILE A 339 -15.23 18.88 22.36
CA ILE A 339 -16.32 18.26 21.58
C ILE A 339 -17.69 18.55 22.20
N ASP A 340 -17.76 18.60 23.53
CA ASP A 340 -19.03 18.75 24.25
C ASP A 340 -19.41 20.22 24.46
N PHE A 341 -18.44 21.14 24.56
CA PHE A 341 -18.70 22.55 24.91
C PHE A 341 -18.37 23.56 23.80
N GLU A 342 -17.46 23.28 22.87
CA GLU A 342 -17.16 24.17 21.75
C GLU A 342 -18.01 23.83 20.50
N SER A 343 -18.11 24.75 19.55
CA SER A 343 -18.88 24.51 18.33
C SER A 343 -18.19 23.52 17.41
N LYS A 344 -18.93 22.53 16.89
CA LYS A 344 -18.43 21.58 15.87
C LYS A 344 -17.80 22.27 14.66
N ILE A 345 -18.27 23.46 14.30
CA ILE A 345 -17.74 24.24 13.17
C ILE A 345 -16.31 24.73 13.48
N GLU A 346 -16.01 25.00 14.74
CA GLU A 346 -14.70 25.52 15.17
C GLU A 346 -13.68 24.39 15.31
N HIS A 347 -14.05 23.26 15.91
CA HIS A 347 -13.08 22.18 16.17
C HIS A 347 -13.10 21.05 15.09
N ASN A 348 -14.21 20.87 14.37
CA ASN A 348 -14.41 19.83 13.33
C ASN A 348 -14.10 18.38 13.76
N LEU A 349 -14.21 18.09 15.06
CA LEU A 349 -14.02 16.76 15.64
C LEU A 349 -15.37 16.02 15.75
N ILE A 350 -15.30 14.69 15.78
CA ILE A 350 -16.42 13.81 16.10
C ILE A 350 -16.01 12.82 17.20
N LYS A 351 -16.99 12.25 17.92
CA LYS A 351 -16.71 11.29 19.01
C LYS A 351 -15.85 10.09 18.59
N CYS A 352 -15.99 9.63 17.34
CA CYS A 352 -15.16 8.55 16.82
C CYS A 352 -13.66 8.90 16.70
N ASP A 353 -13.30 10.20 16.71
CA ASP A 353 -11.89 10.61 16.67
C ASP A 353 -11.15 10.24 17.95
N ILE A 354 -11.85 10.18 19.07
CA ILE A 354 -11.28 9.85 20.38
C ILE A 354 -11.71 8.46 20.84
N ASP A 355 -12.18 7.60 19.91
CA ASP A 355 -12.48 6.21 20.21
C ASP A 355 -11.17 5.39 20.38
N PRO A 356 -10.92 4.81 21.57
CA PRO A 356 -9.75 3.97 21.81
C PRO A 356 -9.79 2.61 21.09
N LYS A 357 -10.96 2.15 20.62
CA LYS A 357 -11.11 0.85 19.94
C LYS A 357 -10.45 0.84 18.57
N ASP A 358 -10.51 1.96 17.86
CA ASP A 358 -9.85 2.11 16.55
C ASP A 358 -8.41 2.59 16.71
N ARG A 359 -7.50 1.65 16.97
CA ARG A 359 -6.07 1.93 17.22
C ARG A 359 -5.29 2.28 15.95
N GLN A 360 -5.87 2.09 14.76
CA GLN A 360 -5.22 2.33 13.47
C GLN A 360 -5.71 3.62 12.78
N ASN A 361 -6.54 4.42 13.47
CA ASN A 361 -7.11 5.65 12.91
C ASN A 361 -6.11 6.80 12.80
N PHE A 362 -5.33 6.80 11.71
CA PHE A 362 -4.44 7.92 11.41
C PHE A 362 -5.20 9.22 11.09
N ALA A 363 -6.40 9.13 10.50
CA ALA A 363 -7.20 10.31 10.17
C ALA A 363 -7.61 11.09 11.43
N SER A 364 -7.87 10.39 12.54
CA SER A 364 -8.07 11.03 13.83
C SER A 364 -6.83 11.80 14.29
N CYS A 365 -5.62 11.25 14.13
CA CYS A 365 -4.38 11.93 14.51
C CYS A 365 -4.29 13.32 13.84
N LEU A 366 -4.64 13.41 12.55
CA LEU A 366 -4.69 14.68 11.81
C LEU A 366 -5.72 15.66 12.36
N ARG A 367 -6.90 15.17 12.74
CA ARG A 367 -8.01 16.00 13.22
C ARG A 367 -7.75 16.54 14.63
N ILE A 368 -7.35 15.69 15.57
CA ILE A 368 -7.09 16.09 16.96
C ILE A 368 -5.88 17.01 17.08
N SER A 369 -4.90 16.91 16.17
CA SER A 369 -3.74 17.81 16.13
C SER A 369 -3.91 18.93 15.10
N SER A 370 -5.13 19.23 14.66
CA SER A 370 -5.38 20.28 13.68
C SER A 370 -5.12 21.66 14.29
N LYS A 371 -4.83 22.65 13.43
CA LYS A 371 -4.57 24.02 13.87
C LYS A 371 -5.74 24.58 14.67
N ASP A 372 -6.98 24.31 14.24
CA ASP A 372 -8.17 24.83 14.90
C ASP A 372 -8.33 24.26 16.31
N VAL A 373 -8.11 22.95 16.50
CA VAL A 373 -8.11 22.32 17.82
C VAL A 373 -6.99 22.86 18.71
N LEU A 374 -5.78 23.00 18.17
CA LEU A 374 -4.66 23.55 18.94
C LEU A 374 -4.92 25.00 19.40
N ASN A 375 -5.50 25.84 18.54
CA ASN A 375 -5.86 27.22 18.90
C ASN A 375 -6.93 27.27 20.01
N LEU A 376 -7.83 26.28 20.07
CA LEU A 376 -8.84 26.20 21.14
C LEU A 376 -8.21 25.73 22.47
N LEU A 377 -7.35 24.71 22.42
CA LEU A 377 -6.62 24.24 23.60
C LEU A 377 -5.69 25.31 24.18
N GLU A 378 -5.04 26.11 23.33
CA GLU A 378 -4.15 27.19 23.75
C GLU A 378 -4.87 28.26 24.59
N LYS A 379 -6.16 28.50 24.32
CA LYS A 379 -6.98 29.46 25.09
C LYS A 379 -7.33 28.95 26.49
N ASN A 380 -7.23 27.66 26.75
CA ASN A 380 -7.56 27.04 28.03
C ASN A 380 -6.27 26.73 28.81
N GLU A 381 -5.97 27.53 29.83
CA GLU A 381 -4.78 27.34 30.68
C GLU A 381 -4.70 25.95 31.33
N LYS A 382 -5.84 25.28 31.58
CA LYS A 382 -5.85 23.92 32.13
C LYS A 382 -5.37 22.88 31.13
N ALA A 383 -5.57 23.14 29.84
CA ALA A 383 -5.25 22.23 28.74
C ALA A 383 -3.83 22.43 28.17
N THR A 384 -2.98 23.24 28.82
CA THR A 384 -1.62 23.54 28.30
C THR A 384 -0.77 22.29 28.08
N GLY A 385 -0.85 21.28 28.95
CA GLY A 385 -0.11 20.03 28.76
C GLY A 385 -0.57 19.28 27.51
N THR A 386 -1.89 19.16 27.32
CA THR A 386 -2.50 18.52 26.14
C THR A 386 -2.21 19.29 24.85
N TYR A 387 -2.22 20.63 24.89
CA TYR A 387 -1.81 21.49 23.78
C TYR A 387 -0.37 21.18 23.34
N VAL A 388 0.59 21.15 24.28
CA VAL A 388 1.99 20.82 23.96
C VAL A 388 2.10 19.42 23.37
N TYR A 389 1.43 18.44 23.98
CA TYR A 389 1.44 17.05 23.51
C TYR A 389 0.92 16.91 22.08
N LEU A 390 -0.22 17.53 21.76
CA LEU A 390 -0.80 17.49 20.42
C LEU A 390 -0.02 18.34 19.41
N SER A 391 0.68 19.39 19.86
CA SER A 391 1.63 20.16 19.03
C SER A 391 2.84 19.31 18.62
N LEU A 392 3.31 18.42 19.51
CA LEU A 392 4.33 17.43 19.16
C LEU A 392 3.80 16.41 18.15
N LEU A 393 2.57 15.92 18.33
CA LEU A 393 1.92 15.05 17.33
C LEU A 393 1.81 15.74 15.97
N ARG A 394 1.42 17.02 15.93
CA ARG A 394 1.37 17.81 14.70
C ARG A 394 2.74 17.93 14.05
N SER A 395 3.78 18.14 14.85
CA SER A 395 5.18 18.21 14.37
C SER A 395 5.66 16.86 13.82
N ILE A 396 5.29 15.73 14.43
CA ILE A 396 5.57 14.39 13.89
C ILE A 396 4.96 14.25 12.49
N ILE A 397 3.69 14.64 12.33
CA ILE A 397 2.98 14.57 11.05
C ILE A 397 3.65 15.46 10.00
N ALA A 398 3.95 16.70 10.35
CA ALA A 398 4.61 17.66 9.45
C ALA A 398 6.02 17.17 9.04
N GLY A 399 6.79 16.63 9.98
CA GLY A 399 8.16 16.15 9.76
C GLY A 399 8.23 14.89 8.90
N PHE A 400 7.41 13.87 9.20
CA PHE A 400 7.56 12.54 8.59
C PHE A 400 6.54 12.21 7.50
N ILE A 401 5.37 12.85 7.45
CA ILE A 401 4.23 12.36 6.66
C ILE A 401 3.80 13.34 5.58
N GLU A 402 3.67 14.63 5.92
CA GLU A 402 3.19 15.63 4.97
C GLU A 402 4.17 15.84 3.83
N ARG A 403 3.74 15.68 2.58
CA ARG A 403 4.61 15.78 1.40
C ARG A 403 4.98 17.22 1.04
N SER A 404 4.16 18.19 1.43
CA SER A 404 4.37 19.61 1.14
C SER A 404 5.44 20.27 2.01
N THR A 405 5.79 19.65 3.15
CA THR A 405 6.79 20.19 4.07
C THR A 405 8.17 20.19 3.43
N THR A 406 8.83 21.33 3.46
CA THR A 406 10.20 21.50 2.95
C THR A 406 11.21 20.75 3.82
N VAL A 407 12.41 20.49 3.29
CA VAL A 407 13.46 19.77 4.05
C VAL A 407 13.85 20.51 5.33
N GLU A 408 13.97 21.84 5.28
CA GLU A 408 14.31 22.66 6.44
C GLU A 408 13.23 22.59 7.53
N GLU A 409 11.96 22.74 7.15
CA GLU A 409 10.83 22.61 8.09
C GLU A 409 10.75 21.19 8.68
N ARG A 410 11.03 20.14 7.88
CA ARG A 410 11.09 18.77 8.40
C ARG A 410 12.15 18.63 9.47
N LEU A 411 13.35 19.13 9.21
CA LEU A 411 14.44 19.09 10.19
C LEU A 411 14.01 19.82 11.45
N PHE A 412 13.45 21.02 11.34
CA PHE A 412 12.94 21.78 12.49
C PHE A 412 11.91 20.97 13.31
N HIS A 413 10.89 20.41 12.66
CA HIS A 413 9.86 19.63 13.36
C HIS A 413 10.41 18.35 14.00
N VAL A 414 11.23 17.59 13.27
CA VAL A 414 11.84 16.35 13.76
C VAL A 414 12.75 16.64 14.96
N TRP A 415 13.61 17.65 14.86
CA TRP A 415 14.48 18.05 15.97
C TRP A 415 13.69 18.53 17.17
N THR A 416 12.65 19.35 16.97
CA THR A 416 11.77 19.80 18.05
C THR A 416 11.17 18.60 18.80
N VAL A 417 10.61 17.62 18.07
CA VAL A 417 10.04 16.41 18.68
C VAL A 417 11.10 15.62 19.45
N ILE A 418 12.26 15.38 18.84
CA ILE A 418 13.34 14.60 19.46
C ILE A 418 13.83 15.27 20.74
N PHE A 419 14.15 16.57 20.69
CA PHE A 419 14.66 17.29 21.85
C PHE A 419 13.62 17.34 22.96
N THR A 420 12.37 17.71 22.65
CA THR A 420 11.31 17.76 23.67
C THR A 420 11.09 16.39 24.32
N CYS A 421 11.03 15.30 23.54
CA CYS A 421 10.85 13.96 24.09
C CYS A 421 12.05 13.52 24.95
N ARG A 422 13.29 13.85 24.56
CA ARG A 422 14.49 13.55 25.34
C ARG A 422 14.51 14.34 26.66
N PHE A 423 14.25 15.64 26.62
CA PHE A 423 14.15 16.47 27.82
C PHE A 423 13.04 15.98 28.74
N TRP A 424 11.87 15.65 28.17
CA TRP A 424 10.76 15.11 28.93
C TRP A 424 11.13 13.80 29.63
N PHE A 425 11.78 12.88 28.91
CA PHE A 425 12.27 11.63 29.49
C PHE A 425 13.28 11.85 30.61
N SER A 426 14.28 12.72 30.41
CA SER A 426 15.27 13.06 31.44
C SER A 426 14.63 13.71 32.66
N TRP A 427 13.62 14.56 32.47
CA TRP A 427 12.87 15.18 33.57
C TRP A 427 12.09 14.15 34.39
N ILE A 428 11.44 13.17 33.73
CA ILE A 428 10.78 12.05 34.43
C ILE A 428 11.80 11.29 35.27
N GLN A 429 12.99 10.97 34.72
CA GLN A 429 14.03 10.28 35.48
C GLN A 429 14.55 11.10 36.67
N TYR A 430 14.64 12.41 36.53
CA TYR A 430 15.10 13.30 37.60
C TYR A 430 14.10 13.42 38.75
N LEU A 431 12.80 13.26 38.50
CA LEU A 431 11.77 13.30 39.55
C LEU A 431 11.66 12.02 40.38
N GLU A 432 12.26 10.91 39.93
CA GLU A 432 12.19 9.61 40.58
C GLU A 432 13.06 9.38 41.85
N PRO A 433 14.07 10.20 42.23
CA PRO A 433 14.86 9.91 43.44
C PRO A 433 14.21 10.24 44.79
N GLU A 434 13.07 10.95 44.85
CA GLU A 434 12.56 11.48 46.13
C GLU A 434 11.34 10.73 46.74
N ASN A 435 10.73 9.76 46.04
CA ASN A 435 9.50 9.10 46.55
C ASN A 435 9.65 7.61 46.92
N ASP A 436 10.81 6.98 46.74
CA ASP A 436 11.02 5.56 47.06
C ASP A 436 11.53 5.35 48.49
N ASN A 437 10.63 5.55 49.46
CA ASN A 437 10.76 4.89 50.76
C ASN A 437 9.52 4.14 51.23
N ASN A 438 8.40 4.10 50.50
CA ASN A 438 7.18 3.49 51.08
C ASN A 438 6.17 2.77 50.18
N ASN A 439 6.36 2.54 48.87
CA ASN A 439 5.39 1.72 48.11
C ASN A 439 6.04 0.81 47.06
N SER A 440 5.70 -0.47 47.13
CA SER A 440 6.21 -1.57 46.31
C SER A 440 5.54 -1.67 44.93
N GLU A 441 5.30 -0.55 44.24
CA GLU A 441 5.08 -0.61 42.80
C GLU A 441 6.45 -0.58 42.13
N THR A 442 6.77 -1.65 41.42
CA THR A 442 8.07 -1.77 40.74
C THR A 442 8.32 -0.56 39.86
N LEU A 443 9.45 0.12 40.05
CA LEU A 443 9.96 1.29 39.28
C LEU A 443 9.79 1.16 37.75
N SER A 444 9.69 -0.07 37.24
CA SER A 444 9.39 -0.37 35.84
C SER A 444 7.97 -0.02 35.39
N ASP A 445 7.00 -0.03 36.29
CA ASP A 445 5.58 0.12 35.99
C ASP A 445 5.14 1.59 36.08
N LEU A 446 5.73 2.37 36.99
CA LEU A 446 5.60 3.84 37.01
C LEU A 446 6.16 4.48 35.73
N LYS A 447 7.29 3.98 35.21
CA LYS A 447 7.86 4.41 33.92
C LYS A 447 6.97 4.06 32.73
N LYS A 448 6.24 2.94 32.81
CA LYS A 448 5.31 2.50 31.75
C LYS A 448 3.99 3.27 31.78
N SER A 449 3.63 3.95 32.87
CA SER A 449 2.39 4.74 32.96
C SER A 449 2.57 6.21 32.56
N THR A 450 3.82 6.72 32.56
CA THR A 450 4.12 8.15 32.35
C THR A 450 4.75 8.51 31.00
N PHE A 451 5.37 7.56 30.28
CA PHE A 451 6.10 7.86 29.02
C PHE A 451 5.69 6.98 27.82
N ILE A 452 5.90 7.48 26.60
CA ILE A 452 5.34 6.93 25.36
C ILE A 452 6.01 5.61 24.94
N THR A 453 7.33 5.51 25.06
CA THR A 453 8.10 4.28 24.81
C THR A 453 9.45 4.34 25.51
N LYS A 454 9.92 3.24 26.10
CA LYS A 454 11.34 3.13 26.50
C LYS A 454 12.21 3.07 25.24
N PRO A 455 13.39 3.72 25.23
CA PRO A 455 14.44 3.32 24.30
C PRO A 455 14.76 1.84 24.57
N THR A 456 14.58 0.96 23.59
CA THR A 456 15.09 -0.41 23.63
C THR A 456 16.50 -0.42 23.09
N PHE A 457 17.44 0.22 23.79
CA PHE A 457 18.87 -0.01 23.65
C PHE A 457 19.56 0.26 24.99
#